data_AF-A0A2G1X083-F1
#
_entry.id   AF-A0A2G1X083-F1
#
_cell.length_a   1.000
_cell.length_b   1.000
_cell.length_c   1.000
_cell.angle_alpha   90.00
_cell.angle_beta   90.00
_cell.angle_gamma   90.00
#
_symmetry.space_group_name_H-M   'P 1'
#
loop_
_entity.id
_entity.type
_entity.pdbx_description
1 polymer ?
#
loop_
_entity_poly.entity_id
_entity_poly.type
_entity_poly.pdbx_seq_one_letter_code
_entity_poly.pdbx_strand_id
1 'polypeptide(L)' 'EAGDRVERGDRVGHVSFGSRADVVLPADVGRDDLLVAEGDSVRAGETIVAERPGDDSERPDADA' A
#
# COMPACT_ATOMS: atom_id res chain seq x y z
N GLU A 1 -29.13 -9.67 0.50
CA GLU A 1 -29.70 -10.10 1.79
C GLU A 1 -29.52 -11.62 1.95
N ALA A 2 -29.73 -12.17 3.15
CA ALA A 2 -29.70 -13.63 3.30
C ALA A 2 -30.94 -14.25 2.64
N GLY A 3 -30.76 -14.88 1.49
CA GLY A 3 -31.85 -15.50 0.71
C GLY A 3 -31.89 -15.13 -0.78
N ASP A 4 -30.98 -14.28 -1.26
CA ASP A 4 -30.92 -13.95 -2.68
C ASP A 4 -30.62 -15.20 -3.53
N ARG A 5 -31.40 -15.37 -4.60
CA ARG A 5 -31.25 -16.46 -5.56
C ARG A 5 -30.11 -16.13 -6.50
N VAL A 6 -29.13 -17.03 -6.61
CA VAL A 6 -27.96 -16.88 -7.49
C VAL A 6 -28.11 -17.73 -8.75
N GLU A 7 -27.78 -17.14 -9.89
CA GLU A 7 -27.75 -17.79 -11.19
C GLU A 7 -26.32 -18.19 -11.58
N ARG A 8 -26.22 -19.12 -12.54
CA ARG A 8 -24.92 -19.58 -13.04
C ARG A 8 -24.23 -18.43 -13.78
N GLY A 9 -23.14 -17.93 -13.20
CA GLY A 9 -22.38 -16.81 -13.74
C GLY A 9 -22.36 -15.59 -12.82
N ASP A 10 -23.15 -15.60 -11.75
CA ASP A 10 -23.22 -14.48 -10.81
C ASP A 10 -21.93 -14.35 -9.99
N ARG A 11 -21.43 -13.12 -9.92
CA ARG A 11 -20.35 -12.75 -8.99
C ARG A 11 -20.95 -12.47 -7.62
N VAL A 12 -20.89 -13.49 -6.76
CA VAL A 12 -21.47 -13.47 -5.42
C VAL A 12 -20.54 -12.87 -4.36
N GLY A 13 -19.27 -12.65 -4.70
CA GLY A 13 -18.27 -12.06 -3.82
C GLY A 13 -16.91 -11.97 -4.50
N HIS A 14 -16.01 -11.17 -3.94
CA HIS A 14 -14.62 -11.03 -4.37
C HIS A 14 -13.72 -11.40 -3.19
N VAL A 15 -12.93 -12.46 -3.33
CA VAL A 15 -11.94 -12.86 -2.32
C VAL A 15 -10.57 -12.35 -2.76
N SER A 16 -10.15 -11.22 -2.20
CA SER A 16 -8.77 -10.73 -2.38
C SER A 16 -7.87 -11.40 -1.36
N PHE A 17 -7.06 -12.38 -1.81
CA PHE A 17 -5.90 -12.81 -1.04
C PHE A 17 -4.76 -11.82 -1.30
N GLY A 18 -4.66 -10.79 -0.46
CA GLY A 18 -3.51 -9.90 -0.42
C GLY A 18 -2.81 -10.05 0.93
N SER A 19 -1.49 -10.19 0.91
CA SER A 19 -0.68 -10.03 2.12
C SER A 19 -0.87 -8.59 2.63
N ARG A 20 -1.59 -8.43 3.74
CA ARG A 20 -1.61 -7.15 4.47
C ARG A 20 -0.33 -7.06 5.29
N ALA A 21 0.34 -5.93 5.21
CA ALA A 21 1.48 -5.61 6.05
C ALA A 21 1.17 -4.31 6.78
N ASP A 22 1.38 -4.32 8.10
CA ASP A 22 1.40 -3.09 8.88
C ASP A 22 2.79 -2.49 8.77
N VAL A 23 2.88 -1.23 8.34
CA VAL A 23 4.14 -0.49 8.23
C VAL A 23 4.22 0.48 9.39
N VAL A 24 5.22 0.29 10.25
CA VAL A 24 5.52 1.21 11.35
C VAL A 24 6.60 2.18 10.88
N LEU A 25 6.28 3.47 10.89
CA LEU A 25 7.20 4.53 10.51
C LEU A 25 7.90 5.11 11.76
N PRO A 26 9.09 5.71 11.59
CA PRO A 26 9.73 6.51 12.63
C PRO A 26 8.81 7.61 13.19
N ALA A 27 9.03 8.00 14.46
CA ALA A 27 8.15 8.93 15.18
C ALA A 27 8.21 10.39 14.68
N ASP A 28 9.24 10.74 13.91
CA ASP A 28 9.42 12.03 13.24
C ASP A 28 8.66 12.14 11.92
N VAL A 29 8.10 11.04 11.40
CA VAL A 29 7.31 11.02 10.16
C VAL A 29 5.84 11.27 10.48
N GLY A 30 5.32 12.42 10.01
CA GLY A 30 3.94 12.83 10.13
C GLY A 30 3.09 12.41 8.92
N ARG A 31 1.82 12.84 8.92
CA ARG A 31 0.91 12.60 7.79
C ARG A 31 1.28 13.41 6.54
N ASP A 32 1.81 14.61 6.73
CA ASP A 32 2.18 15.49 5.62
C ASP A 32 3.43 14.99 4.86
N ASP A 33 4.17 14.05 5.46
CA ASP A 33 5.34 13.40 4.86
C ASP A 33 4.97 12.15 4.02
N LEU A 34 3.70 11.73 4.04
CA LEU A 34 3.24 10.55 3.30
C LEU A 34 3.13 10.86 1.80
N LEU A 35 3.72 9.99 0.99
CA LEU A 35 3.67 10.07 -0.48
C LEU A 35 2.53 9.27 -1.11
N VAL A 36 1.75 8.57 -0.28
CA VAL A 36 0.65 7.69 -0.71
C VAL A 36 -0.62 8.00 0.06
N ALA A 37 -1.75 7.76 -0.58
CA ALA A 37 -3.09 7.92 -0.02
C ALA A 37 -3.90 6.62 -0.10
N GLU A 38 -5.04 6.62 0.59
CA GLU A 38 -5.99 5.51 0.50
C GLU A 38 -6.50 5.32 -0.94
N GLY A 39 -6.42 4.09 -1.44
CA GLY A 39 -6.84 3.73 -2.80
C GLY A 39 -5.70 3.73 -3.82
N ASP A 40 -4.51 4.22 -3.46
CA ASP A 40 -3.35 4.15 -4.33
C ASP A 40 -2.90 2.71 -4.60
N SER A 41 -2.47 2.47 -5.84
CA SER A 41 -1.84 1.21 -6.22
C SER A 41 -0.36 1.24 -5.78
N VAL A 42 -0.03 0.41 -4.80
CA VAL A 42 1.34 0.31 -4.25
C VAL A 42 1.96 -1.06 -4.51
N ARG A 43 3.29 -1.12 -4.50
CA ARG A 43 4.09 -2.33 -4.62
C ARG A 43 5.05 -2.46 -3.45
N ALA A 44 4.96 -3.59 -2.74
CA ALA A 44 5.85 -3.86 -1.62
C ALA A 44 7.32 -3.93 -2.07
N GLY A 45 8.20 -3.23 -1.37
CA GLY A 45 9.62 -3.17 -1.70
C GLY A 45 10.00 -2.19 -2.82
N GLU A 46 9.02 -1.56 -3.47
CA GLU A 46 9.27 -0.63 -4.59
C GLU A 46 8.68 0.75 -4.32
N THR A 47 7.43 0.83 -3.85
CA THR A 47 6.76 2.11 -3.60
C THR A 47 7.30 2.78 -2.34
N ILE A 48 7.83 3.99 -2.49
CA ILE A 48 8.20 4.85 -1.38
C ILE A 48 6.91 5.41 -0.75
N VAL A 49 6.70 5.15 0.54
CA VAL A 49 5.46 5.55 1.25
C VAL A 49 5.60 6.87 2.02
N ALA A 50 6.82 7.28 2.36
CA ALA A 50 7.12 8.54 3.05
C ALA A 50 8.58 8.96 2.79
N GLU A 51 8.86 10.25 2.78
CA GLU A 51 10.22 10.79 2.86
C GLU A 51 10.56 11.14 4.31
N ARG A 52 11.81 10.89 4.72
CA ARG A 52 12.24 11.23 6.08
C ARG A 52 12.92 12.60 6.09
N PRO A 53 12.48 13.55 6.92
CA PRO A 53 13.14 14.84 7.03
C PRO A 53 14.56 14.67 7.59
N GLY A 54 15.57 14.98 6.78
CA GLY A 54 16.99 14.96 7.17
C GLY A 54 17.78 13.71 6.75
N ASP A 55 17.16 12.79 6.02
CA ASP A 55 17.85 11.65 5.43
C ASP A 55 18.42 12.03 4.06
N ASP A 56 19.50 12.84 4.06
CA ASP A 56 20.37 13.06 2.89
C ASP A 56 21.25 11.82 2.62
N SER A 57 20.76 10.61 2.93
CA SER A 57 21.51 9.39 2.60
C SER A 57 21.39 9.15 1.10
N GLU A 58 22.41 9.66 0.41
CA GLU A 58 22.80 9.39 -0.98
C GLU A 58 22.32 8.00 -1.42
N ARG A 59 21.35 7.97 -2.36
CA ARG A 59 21.05 6.72 -3.07
C ARG A 59 22.35 6.28 -3.74
N PRO A 60 22.92 5.10 -3.46
CA PRO A 60 23.99 4.59 -4.29
C PRO A 60 23.43 4.50 -5.71
N ASP A 61 24.15 5.09 -6.66
CA ASP A 61 23.80 5.15 -8.06
C ASP A 61 23.27 3.78 -8.51
N ALA A 62 21.99 3.74 -8.87
CA ALA A 62 21.37 2.55 -9.43
C ALA A 62 21.79 2.41 -10.91
N ASP A 63 23.10 2.34 -11.15
CA ASP A 63 23.74 2.09 -12.45
C ASP A 63 25.22 1.67 -12.27
N ALA A 64 25.48 0.69 -11.39
CA ALA A 64 26.78 0.00 -11.27
C ALA A 64 26.63 -1.51 -11.51
#